data_AF-A0A3D5VEX7-F1
#
_entry.id   AF-A0A3D5VEX7-F1
#
_cell.length_a   1.000
_cell.length_b   1.000
_cell.length_c   1.000
_cell.angle_alpha   90.00
_cell.angle_beta   90.00
_cell.angle_gamma   90.00
#
_symmetry.space_group_name_H-M   'P 1'
#
loop_
_entity.id
_entity.type
_entity.pdbx_description
1 polymer ?
#
loop_
_entity_poly.entity_id
_entity_poly.type
_entity_poly.pdbx_seq_one_letter_code
_entity_poly.pdbx_strand_id
1 'polypeptide(L)'
;GWGMQGSTNGASQYFDREFFDAIFAEEITQIGIANDDSKEDNISYINENSVIRWCAYELTLFGDPTLDIWTNTPTDIVAEYPASIPIGSSSMQITTDTPFSRIGLMQENELVGRAVTDQFGDAELEFFQPVD
;
A
#
# COMPACT_ATOMS: atom_id res chain seq x y z
N GLY A 1 8.87 19.10 -13.92
CA GLY A 1 9.90 18.12 -14.32
C GLY A 1 10.92 18.76 -15.25
N TRP A 2 12.10 18.15 -15.36
CA TRP A 2 13.29 18.66 -16.04
C TRP A 2 13.80 17.67 -17.12
N GLY A 3 13.89 18.14 -18.35
CA GLY A 3 14.35 17.37 -19.51
C GLY A 3 15.84 17.57 -19.82
N MET A 4 16.37 16.82 -20.79
CA MET A 4 17.74 16.98 -21.30
C MET A 4 17.71 17.18 -22.81
N GLN A 5 18.34 18.24 -23.31
CA GLN A 5 18.39 18.49 -24.75
C GLN A 5 19.17 17.37 -25.45
N GLY A 6 18.60 16.84 -26.54
CA GLY A 6 19.24 15.79 -27.34
C GLY A 6 19.23 14.40 -26.68
N SER A 7 18.46 14.21 -25.61
CA SER A 7 18.32 12.94 -24.89
C SER A 7 16.89 12.74 -24.43
N THR A 8 16.47 11.49 -24.32
CA THR A 8 15.22 11.11 -23.65
C THR A 8 15.41 10.84 -22.16
N ASN A 9 16.66 10.80 -21.67
CA ASN A 9 16.99 10.48 -20.28
C ASN A 9 17.25 11.76 -19.43
N GLY A 10 16.20 12.58 -19.27
CA GLY A 10 16.25 13.77 -18.42
C GLY A 10 16.20 13.44 -16.92
N ALA A 11 16.53 14.42 -16.05
CA ALA A 11 16.59 14.22 -14.61
C ALA A 11 15.27 13.73 -14.00
N SER A 12 14.11 14.22 -14.47
CA SER A 12 12.82 13.72 -13.97
C SER A 12 12.48 12.29 -14.38
N GLN A 13 13.14 11.76 -15.42
CA GLN A 13 12.87 10.41 -15.93
C GLN A 13 13.42 9.32 -15.01
N TYR A 14 14.36 9.67 -14.12
CA TYR A 14 14.85 8.76 -13.10
C TYR A 14 13.71 8.41 -12.13
N PHE A 15 13.06 9.41 -11.54
CA PHE A 15 11.94 9.19 -10.62
C PHE A 15 10.71 8.59 -11.29
N ASP A 16 10.40 8.99 -12.53
CA ASP A 16 9.25 8.43 -13.26
C ASP A 16 9.42 6.92 -13.48
N ARG A 17 10.62 6.48 -13.88
CA ARG A 17 10.90 5.05 -14.06
C ARG A 17 10.84 4.29 -12.75
N GLU A 18 11.53 4.75 -11.70
CA GLU A 18 11.53 4.03 -10.42
C GLU A 18 10.14 4.03 -9.78
N PHE A 19 9.31 5.05 -9.97
CA PHE A 19 7.92 5.02 -9.50
C PHE A 19 7.10 3.89 -10.14
N PHE A 20 7.24 3.70 -11.46
CA PHE A 20 6.57 2.59 -12.14
C PHE A 20 7.25 1.25 -11.90
N ASP A 21 8.56 1.23 -11.66
CA ASP A 21 9.31 0.03 -11.26
C ASP A 21 8.81 -0.48 -9.90
N ALA A 22 8.72 0.41 -8.91
CA ALA A 22 8.12 0.12 -7.60
C ALA A 22 6.74 -0.56 -7.73
N ILE A 23 5.87 -0.04 -8.60
CA ILE A 23 4.51 -0.57 -8.78
C ILE A 23 4.50 -1.93 -9.48
N PHE A 24 5.25 -2.09 -10.57
CA PHE A 24 5.10 -3.23 -11.49
C PHE A 24 6.19 -4.30 -11.36
N ALA A 25 7.37 -3.96 -10.87
CA ALA A 25 8.48 -4.87 -10.65
C ALA A 25 8.61 -5.28 -9.18
N GLU A 26 8.29 -4.38 -8.24
CA GLU A 26 8.48 -4.61 -6.80
C GLU A 26 7.18 -4.83 -6.01
N GLU A 27 6.02 -4.73 -6.67
CA GLU A 27 4.69 -4.92 -6.06
C GLU A 27 4.34 -3.89 -4.97
N ILE A 28 4.94 -2.69 -5.01
CA ILE A 28 4.64 -1.57 -4.12
C ILE A 28 3.46 -0.76 -4.72
N THR A 29 2.24 -1.18 -4.39
CA THR A 29 1.02 -0.58 -4.95
C THR A 29 0.45 0.59 -4.14
N GLN A 30 1.00 0.87 -2.94
CA GLN A 30 0.66 2.09 -2.20
C GLN A 30 1.44 3.28 -2.75
N ILE A 31 0.74 4.24 -3.37
CA ILE A 31 1.38 5.30 -4.16
C ILE A 31 2.28 6.25 -3.36
N GLY A 32 2.03 6.42 -2.05
CA GLY A 32 2.93 7.13 -1.15
C GLY A 32 4.27 6.42 -1.03
N ILE A 33 4.22 5.11 -0.77
CA ILE A 33 5.42 4.28 -0.64
C ILE A 33 6.17 4.21 -1.97
N ALA A 34 5.49 3.98 -3.09
CA ALA A 34 6.12 3.95 -4.41
C ALA A 34 6.80 5.28 -4.79
N ASN A 35 6.23 6.42 -4.39
CA ASN A 35 6.85 7.72 -4.62
C ASN A 35 8.08 7.95 -3.74
N ASP A 36 8.07 7.49 -2.49
CA ASP A 36 9.23 7.56 -1.60
C ASP A 36 10.35 6.64 -2.10
N ASP A 37 10.00 5.41 -2.46
CA ASP A 37 10.90 4.41 -3.04
C ASP A 37 11.62 4.92 -4.31
N SER A 38 10.88 5.59 -5.20
CA SER A 38 11.46 6.23 -6.39
C SER A 38 12.59 7.24 -6.09
N LYS A 39 12.61 7.81 -4.88
CA LYS A 39 13.67 8.71 -4.41
C LYS A 39 14.80 7.94 -3.74
N GLU A 40 14.48 6.89 -3.00
CA GLU A 40 15.46 6.04 -2.31
C GLU A 40 16.38 5.34 -3.32
N ASP A 41 15.83 4.76 -4.38
CA ASP A 41 16.61 4.10 -5.43
C ASP A 41 17.50 5.07 -6.22
N ASN A 42 17.08 6.33 -6.30
CA ASN A 42 17.84 7.39 -6.95
C ASN A 42 18.80 8.13 -6.02
N ILE A 43 19.02 7.69 -4.77
CA ILE A 43 19.82 8.42 -3.78
C ILE A 43 21.26 8.71 -4.24
N SER A 44 21.88 7.77 -4.97
CA SER A 44 23.22 7.95 -5.54
C SER A 44 23.25 9.11 -6.53
N TYR A 45 22.29 9.14 -7.46
CA TYR A 45 22.15 10.20 -8.46
C TYR A 45 21.76 11.56 -7.86
N ILE A 46 20.92 11.57 -6.81
CA ILE A 46 20.57 12.78 -6.04
C ILE A 46 21.81 13.40 -5.39
N ASN A 47 22.72 12.56 -4.88
CA ASN A 47 23.95 13.02 -4.25
C ASN A 47 24.96 13.55 -5.28
N GLU A 48 25.01 12.98 -6.48
CA GLU A 48 25.99 13.35 -7.50
C GLU A 48 25.54 14.49 -8.43
N ASN A 49 24.23 14.66 -8.65
CA ASN A 49 23.71 15.61 -9.63
C ASN A 49 22.70 16.58 -9.01
N SER A 50 23.03 17.88 -9.05
CA SER A 50 22.18 18.94 -8.50
C SER A 50 20.81 19.04 -9.17
N VAL A 51 20.69 18.79 -10.49
CA VAL A 51 19.42 18.86 -11.21
C VAL A 51 18.48 17.73 -10.78
N ILE A 52 19.01 16.51 -10.59
CA ILE A 52 18.24 15.38 -10.06
C ILE A 52 17.80 15.67 -8.62
N ARG A 53 18.69 16.26 -7.80
CA ARG A 53 18.34 16.71 -6.45
C ARG A 53 17.20 17.72 -6.41
N TRP A 54 17.22 18.74 -7.29
CA TRP A 54 16.13 19.70 -7.37
C TRP A 54 14.80 19.02 -7.75
N CYS A 55 14.85 18.08 -8.71
CA CYS A 55 13.67 17.28 -9.05
C CYS A 55 13.14 16.49 -7.84
N ALA A 56 14.01 15.90 -7.01
CA ALA A 56 13.61 15.17 -5.81
C ALA A 56 12.89 16.05 -4.76
N TYR A 57 13.33 17.31 -4.60
CA TYR A 57 12.69 18.28 -3.70
C TYR A 57 11.34 18.76 -4.22
N GLU A 58 11.18 18.86 -5.53
CA GLU A 58 9.94 19.32 -6.17
C GLU A 58 8.93 18.19 -6.38
N LEU A 59 9.38 16.93 -6.40
CA LEU A 59 8.51 15.77 -6.58
C LEU A 59 7.65 15.54 -5.33
N THR A 60 6.36 15.88 -5.47
CA THR A 60 5.36 15.80 -4.40
C THR A 60 4.18 14.97 -4.89
N LEU A 61 3.77 13.99 -4.08
CA LEU A 61 2.54 13.25 -4.31
C LEU A 61 1.33 14.10 -3.92
N PHE A 62 0.33 14.19 -4.81
CA PHE A 62 -0.95 14.83 -4.52
C PHE A 62 -2.04 13.76 -4.39
N GLY A 63 -2.90 13.88 -3.38
CA GLY A 63 -3.98 12.94 -3.10
C GLY A 63 -3.75 12.20 -1.78
N ASP A 64 -4.25 10.96 -1.71
CA ASP A 64 -4.10 10.10 -0.54
C ASP A 64 -2.82 9.24 -0.69
N PRO A 65 -1.78 9.43 0.14
CA PRO A 65 -0.57 8.62 0.08
C PRO A 65 -0.79 7.16 0.47
N THR A 66 -1.87 6.85 1.18
CA THR A 66 -2.21 5.48 1.59
C THR A 66 -3.04 4.73 0.54
N LEU A 67 -3.38 5.38 -0.58
CA LEU A 67 -4.14 4.76 -1.65
C LEU A 67 -3.35 3.61 -2.27
N ASP A 68 -3.95 2.44 -2.19
CA ASP A 68 -3.48 1.20 -2.80
C ASP A 68 -4.12 1.06 -4.19
N ILE A 69 -3.33 1.19 -5.26
CA ILE A 69 -3.85 1.25 -6.62
C ILE A 69 -4.07 -0.13 -7.24
N TRP A 70 -5.04 -0.21 -8.14
CA TRP A 70 -5.28 -1.42 -8.91
C TRP A 70 -4.34 -1.48 -10.12
N THR A 71 -3.56 -2.56 -10.21
CA THR A 71 -2.69 -2.86 -11.37
C THR A 71 -3.37 -3.80 -12.37
N ASN A 72 -4.51 -4.38 -12.00
CA ASN A 72 -5.34 -5.24 -12.84
C ASN A 72 -6.83 -5.07 -12.49
N THR A 73 -7.71 -5.75 -13.24
CA THR A 73 -9.15 -5.76 -12.95
C THR A 73 -9.40 -6.41 -11.58
N PRO A 74 -10.02 -5.72 -10.61
CA PRO A 74 -10.31 -6.30 -9.30
C PRO A 74 -11.29 -7.47 -9.38
N THR A 75 -11.16 -8.38 -8.43
CA THR A 75 -12.10 -9.48 -8.21
C THR A 75 -12.75 -9.35 -6.84
N ASP A 76 -13.94 -9.92 -6.69
CA ASP A 76 -14.61 -9.99 -5.39
C ASP A 76 -13.81 -10.90 -4.43
N ILE A 77 -13.78 -10.54 -3.15
CA ILE A 77 -13.25 -11.39 -2.08
C ILE A 77 -14.44 -12.09 -1.41
N VAL A 78 -14.37 -13.41 -1.28
CA VAL A 78 -15.36 -14.19 -0.53
C VAL A 78 -14.81 -14.44 0.87
N ALA A 79 -15.59 -14.09 1.90
CA ALA A 79 -15.24 -14.29 3.30
C ALA A 79 -16.30 -15.12 4.03
N GLU A 80 -15.86 -16.06 4.85
CA GLU A 80 -16.66 -16.84 5.77
C GLU A 80 -16.40 -16.38 7.21
N TYR A 81 -17.47 -16.04 7.93
CA TYR A 81 -17.41 -15.56 9.30
C TYR A 81 -18.70 -15.94 10.07
N PRO A 82 -18.64 -16.02 11.42
CA PRO A 82 -19.81 -16.30 12.24
C PRO A 82 -20.94 -15.29 12.04
N ALA A 83 -22.18 -15.77 12.02
CA ALA A 83 -23.38 -14.93 11.86
C ALA A 83 -23.66 -14.01 13.08
N SER A 84 -23.02 -14.28 14.21
CA SER A 84 -23.17 -13.51 15.45
C SER A 84 -21.90 -13.64 16.29
N ILE A 85 -21.54 -12.56 16.99
CA ILE A 85 -20.43 -12.53 17.95
C ILE A 85 -21.04 -12.55 19.36
N PRO A 86 -20.75 -13.56 20.19
CA PRO A 86 -21.20 -13.57 21.58
C PRO A 86 -20.61 -12.40 22.38
N ILE A 87 -21.41 -11.82 23.28
CA ILE A 87 -20.93 -10.81 24.23
C ILE A 87 -19.83 -11.42 25.11
N GLY A 88 -18.77 -10.65 25.35
CA GLY A 88 -17.58 -11.05 26.09
C GLY A 88 -16.56 -11.84 25.27
N SER A 89 -16.80 -12.11 23.98
CA SER A 89 -15.78 -12.64 23.08
C SER A 89 -14.64 -11.64 22.89
N SER A 90 -13.42 -12.14 22.76
CA SER A 90 -12.19 -11.35 22.52
C SER A 90 -11.57 -11.57 21.14
N SER A 91 -12.05 -12.58 20.41
CA SER A 91 -11.62 -12.86 19.04
C SER A 91 -12.72 -13.56 18.24
N MET A 92 -12.54 -13.60 16.92
CA MET A 92 -13.34 -14.40 16.01
C MET A 92 -12.48 -14.97 14.89
N GLN A 93 -12.84 -16.14 14.38
CA GLN A 93 -12.20 -16.73 13.21
C GLN A 93 -12.88 -16.25 11.94
N ILE A 94 -12.07 -15.88 10.94
CA ILE A 94 -12.52 -15.46 9.62
C ILE A 94 -11.64 -16.17 8.59
N THR A 95 -12.28 -16.73 7.57
CA THR A 95 -11.59 -17.35 6.42
C THR A 95 -11.95 -16.57 5.16
N THR A 96 -10.99 -16.34 4.28
CA THR A 96 -11.18 -15.70 2.98
C THR A 96 -10.64 -16.58 1.86
N ASP A 97 -11.18 -16.44 0.66
CA ASP A 97 -10.69 -17.15 -0.54
C ASP A 97 -9.35 -16.58 -1.08
N THR A 98 -8.91 -15.45 -0.54
CA THR A 98 -7.70 -14.73 -0.95
C THR A 98 -6.69 -14.64 0.21
N PRO A 99 -5.44 -15.10 0.05
CA PRO A 99 -4.43 -15.01 1.11
C PRO A 99 -4.00 -13.56 1.38
N PHE A 100 -3.48 -13.29 2.58
CA PHE A 100 -2.97 -11.97 2.97
C PHE A 100 -3.98 -10.82 2.89
N SER A 101 -5.27 -11.15 2.90
CA SER A 101 -6.36 -10.18 2.91
C SER A 101 -6.39 -9.42 4.23
N ARG A 102 -6.55 -8.10 4.16
CA ARG A 102 -6.71 -7.23 5.34
C ARG A 102 -8.17 -7.23 5.78
N ILE A 103 -8.42 -7.53 7.06
CA ILE A 103 -9.75 -7.55 7.66
C ILE A 103 -9.85 -6.44 8.72
N GLY A 104 -10.93 -5.67 8.69
CA GLY A 104 -11.29 -4.71 9.73
C GLY A 104 -12.72 -4.95 10.22
N LEU A 105 -12.88 -5.09 11.54
CA LEU A 105 -14.20 -5.15 12.18
C LEU A 105 -14.57 -3.76 12.70
N MET A 106 -15.73 -3.27 12.26
CA MET A 106 -16.21 -1.92 12.58
C MET A 106 -17.53 -2.00 13.36
N GLN A 107 -17.67 -1.17 14.39
CA GLN A 107 -18.91 -0.95 15.13
C GLN A 107 -19.09 0.56 15.34
N GLU A 108 -20.25 1.11 14.98
CA GLU A 108 -20.56 2.54 15.17
C GLU A 108 -19.48 3.51 14.64
N ASN A 109 -18.87 3.20 13.49
CA ASN A 109 -17.72 3.92 12.88
C ASN A 109 -16.38 3.81 13.63
N GLU A 110 -16.27 2.97 14.65
CA GLU A 110 -15.00 2.67 15.32
C GLU A 110 -14.45 1.31 14.87
N LEU A 111 -13.14 1.26 14.63
CA LEU A 111 -12.43 0.01 14.39
C LEU A 111 -12.25 -0.71 15.72
N VAL A 112 -12.89 -1.87 15.87
CA VAL A 112 -12.86 -2.66 17.11
C VAL A 112 -11.94 -3.87 17.04
N GLY A 113 -11.44 -4.21 15.85
CA GLY A 113 -10.45 -5.25 15.65
C GLY A 113 -9.94 -5.29 14.21
N ARG A 114 -8.76 -5.90 14.00
CA ARG A 114 -8.16 -6.05 12.68
C ARG A 114 -7.28 -7.30 12.61
N ALA A 115 -7.17 -7.87 11.43
CA ALA A 115 -6.26 -8.99 11.15
C ALA A 115 -5.80 -8.98 9.69
N VAL A 116 -4.81 -9.81 9.40
CA VAL A 116 -4.37 -10.15 8.04
C VAL A 116 -4.43 -11.66 7.92
N THR A 117 -5.05 -12.18 6.87
CA THR A 117 -5.13 -13.64 6.65
C THR A 117 -3.77 -14.21 6.31
N ASP A 118 -3.56 -15.47 6.65
CA ASP A 118 -2.33 -16.18 6.32
C ASP A 118 -2.33 -16.65 4.85
N GLN A 119 -1.37 -17.50 4.50
CA GLN A 119 -1.24 -18.08 3.15
C GLN A 119 -2.41 -18.99 2.74
N PHE A 120 -3.23 -19.45 3.69
CA PHE A 120 -4.41 -20.28 3.46
C PHE A 120 -5.70 -19.47 3.46
N GLY A 121 -5.63 -18.16 3.74
CA GLY A 121 -6.80 -17.29 3.84
C GLY A 121 -7.43 -17.30 5.24
N ASP A 122 -6.79 -17.89 6.24
CA ASP A 122 -7.33 -17.96 7.60
C ASP A 122 -6.78 -16.82 8.48
N ALA A 123 -7.63 -16.24 9.33
CA ALA A 123 -7.26 -15.25 10.33
C ALA A 123 -8.05 -15.41 11.62
N GLU A 124 -7.33 -15.32 12.74
CA GLU A 124 -7.93 -14.96 14.02
C GLU A 124 -7.95 -13.43 14.15
N LEU A 125 -9.15 -12.85 14.12
CA LEU A 125 -9.36 -11.43 14.37
C LEU A 125 -9.52 -11.19 15.85
N GLU A 126 -8.49 -10.63 16.47
CA GLU A 126 -8.52 -10.16 17.85
C GLU A 126 -9.21 -8.80 17.96
N PHE A 127 -10.10 -8.67 18.94
CA PHE A 127 -10.73 -7.41 19.26
C PHE A 127 -9.82 -6.59 20.17
N PHE A 128 -9.80 -5.27 19.98
CA PHE A 128 -9.04 -4.35 20.84
C PHE A 128 -9.58 -4.31 22.27
N GLN A 129 -10.88 -4.56 22.41
CA GLN A 129 -11.58 -4.76 23.68
C GLN A 129 -12.63 -5.87 23.50
N PRO A 130 -12.98 -6.63 24.55
CA PRO A 130 -14.08 -7.59 24.49
C PRO A 130 -15.39 -6.91 24.05
N VAL A 131 -16.22 -7.63 23.31
CA VAL A 131 -17.51 -7.10 22.85
C VAL A 131 -18.46 -6.94 24.04
N ASP A 132 -19.00 -5.73 24.21
CA ASP A 132 -19.99 -5.39 25.25
C ASP A 132 -21.44 -5.80 24.88
#